data_AF-A0A7R8ZV00-F1
#
_entry.id   AF-A0A7R8ZV00-F1
#
_cell.length_a   1.000
_cell.length_b   1.000
_cell.length_c   1.000
_cell.angle_alpha   90.00
_cell.angle_beta   90.00
_cell.angle_gamma   90.00
#
_symmetry.space_group_name_H-M   'P 1'
#
loop_
_entity.id
_entity.type
_entity.pdbx_description
1 polymer ?
#
loop_
_entity_poly.entity_id
_entity_poly.type
_entity_poly.pdbx_seq_one_letter_code
_entity_poly.pdbx_strand_id
1 'polypeptide(L)'
;MHAVPLCTVSIAPLYLALGSLTFAVRPTVVIFWLPLVLHHFWTSPKKLTLFLVAFTLFTLMVVIHVELDTLFHGSFLISALEFFKVNILRGLGSFYGTHPWFWYFLVGLPTLLGPHLVPFLMSLGSIPRSIWPLLATILFSVVCLSVLPHKEFRFL
;
A
#
# COMPACT_ATOMS: atom_id res chain seq x y z
N MET A 1 -16.20 25.30 -17.69
CA MET A 1 -14.82 25.37 -18.22
C MET A 1 -13.90 25.77 -17.07
N HIS A 2 -13.29 24.80 -16.39
CA HIS A 2 -12.20 25.07 -15.44
C HIS A 2 -11.03 24.18 -15.85
N ALA A 3 -9.91 24.84 -16.11
CA ALA A 3 -8.69 24.22 -16.61
C ALA A 3 -8.22 23.10 -15.66
N VAL A 4 -8.21 21.87 -16.17
CA VAL A 4 -7.44 20.78 -15.57
C VAL A 4 -5.97 21.14 -15.83
N PRO A 5 -5.15 21.42 -14.80
CA PRO A 5 -3.81 21.90 -15.03
C PRO A 5 -2.99 20.81 -15.73
N LEU A 6 -2.29 21.23 -16.77
CA LEU A 6 -1.41 20.47 -17.68
C LEU A 6 -0.19 19.80 -16.99
N CYS A 7 -0.23 19.59 -15.67
CA CYS A 7 0.88 19.09 -14.85
C CYS A 7 0.64 17.68 -14.27
N THR A 8 -0.32 16.91 -14.78
CA THR A 8 -0.54 15.52 -14.34
C THR A 8 0.22 14.49 -15.17
N VAL A 9 0.76 14.87 -16.33
CA VAL A 9 1.42 13.94 -17.27
C VAL A 9 2.87 13.63 -16.86
N SER A 10 3.56 14.51 -16.13
CA SER A 10 5.00 14.35 -15.80
C SER A 10 5.26 13.49 -14.54
N ILE A 11 4.34 13.47 -13.57
CA ILE A 11 4.54 12.80 -12.27
C ILE A 11 4.10 11.32 -12.33
N ALA A 12 3.23 10.97 -13.28
CA ALA A 12 2.66 9.63 -13.45
C ALA A 12 3.70 8.49 -13.54
N PRO A 13 4.76 8.57 -14.37
CA PRO A 13 5.73 7.49 -14.47
C PRO A 13 6.60 7.35 -13.21
N LEU A 14 6.92 8.46 -12.54
CA LEU A 14 7.79 8.44 -11.37
C LEU A 14 7.13 7.74 -10.18
N TYR A 15 5.88 8.07 -9.86
CA TYR A 15 5.22 7.44 -8.71
C TYR A 15 4.96 5.94 -8.95
N LEU A 16 4.68 5.54 -10.20
CA LEU A 16 4.55 4.13 -10.56
C LEU A 16 5.87 3.39 -10.42
N ALA A 17 6.98 4.00 -10.85
CA ALA A 17 8.32 3.43 -10.71
C ALA A 17 8.73 3.29 -9.23
N LEU A 18 8.45 4.29 -8.40
CA LEU A 18 8.69 4.23 -6.96
C LEU A 18 7.78 3.18 -6.30
N GLY A 19 6.52 3.10 -6.70
CA GLY A 19 5.59 2.08 -6.22
C GLY A 19 6.04 0.66 -6.57
N SER A 20 6.49 0.44 -7.81
CA SER A 20 7.00 -0.86 -8.24
C SER A 20 8.31 -1.21 -7.53
N LEU A 21 9.21 -0.24 -7.33
CA LEU A 21 10.47 -0.46 -6.60
C LEU A 21 10.21 -0.84 -5.13
N THR A 22 9.31 -0.13 -4.45
CA THR A 22 8.94 -0.47 -3.06
C THR A 22 8.27 -1.84 -2.97
N PHE A 23 7.51 -2.25 -3.99
CA PHE A 23 6.97 -3.61 -4.08
C PHE A 23 8.07 -4.68 -4.16
N ALA A 24 9.13 -4.45 -4.93
CA ALA A 24 10.27 -5.38 -5.01
C ALA A 24 10.97 -5.57 -3.65
N VAL A 25 11.08 -4.51 -2.84
CA VAL A 25 11.66 -4.63 -1.49
C VAL A 25 10.67 -5.31 -0.54
N ARG A 26 9.38 -4.99 -0.66
CA ARG A 26 8.36 -5.44 0.29
C ARG A 26 7.01 -5.62 -0.40
N PRO A 27 6.64 -6.84 -0.83
CA PRO A 27 5.41 -7.09 -1.59
C PRO A 27 4.12 -6.64 -0.90
N THR A 28 4.11 -6.57 0.43
CA THR A 28 2.95 -6.09 1.21
C THR A 28 2.61 -4.62 0.97
N VAL A 29 3.52 -3.81 0.40
CA VAL A 29 3.23 -2.39 0.14
C VAL A 29 2.17 -2.17 -0.93
N VAL A 30 1.81 -3.22 -1.67
CA VAL A 30 0.69 -3.18 -2.61
C VAL A 30 -0.59 -2.67 -1.96
N ILE A 31 -0.79 -2.96 -0.67
CA ILE A 31 -1.94 -2.50 0.12
C ILE A 31 -2.00 -0.96 0.16
N PHE A 32 -0.85 -0.29 0.28
CA PHE A 32 -0.78 1.18 0.30
C PHE A 32 -0.88 1.79 -1.10
N TRP A 33 -0.29 1.18 -2.12
CA TRP A 33 -0.29 1.75 -3.47
C TRP A 33 -1.60 1.53 -4.23
N LEU A 34 -2.34 0.46 -3.91
CA LEU A 34 -3.53 0.04 -4.66
C LEU A 34 -4.60 1.14 -4.77
N PRO A 35 -5.03 1.84 -3.70
CA PRO A 35 -6.07 2.87 -3.81
C PRO A 35 -5.64 4.05 -4.69
N LEU A 36 -4.37 4.44 -4.64
CA LEU A 36 -3.82 5.52 -5.46
C LEU A 36 -3.81 5.15 -6.94
N VAL A 37 -3.35 3.94 -7.27
CA VAL A 37 -3.33 3.43 -8.65
C VAL A 37 -4.75 3.31 -9.20
N LEU A 38 -5.69 2.78 -8.41
CA LEU A 38 -7.10 2.67 -8.79
C LEU A 38 -7.74 4.05 -9.00
N HIS A 39 -7.49 5.00 -8.11
CA HIS A 39 -7.99 6.36 -8.24
C HIS A 39 -7.43 7.04 -9.52
N HIS A 40 -6.14 6.90 -9.78
CA HIS A 40 -5.52 7.45 -10.99
C HIS A 40 -6.05 6.76 -12.25
N PHE A 41 -6.28 5.45 -12.21
CA PHE A 41 -6.90 4.72 -13.32
C PHE A 41 -8.33 5.18 -13.60
N TRP A 42 -9.12 5.45 -12.55
CA TRP A 42 -10.50 5.91 -12.70
C TRP A 42 -10.60 7.31 -13.29
N THR A 43 -9.68 8.20 -12.89
CA THR A 43 -9.68 9.62 -13.30
C THR A 43 -8.95 9.87 -14.63
N SER A 44 -8.10 8.95 -15.07
CA SER A 44 -7.31 9.13 -16.29
C SER A 44 -8.11 8.90 -17.56
N PRO A 45 -7.97 9.77 -18.58
CA PRO A 45 -8.47 9.50 -19.92
C PRO A 45 -7.61 8.45 -20.66
N LYS A 46 -6.31 8.34 -20.34
CA LYS A 46 -5.35 7.43 -20.99
C LYS A 46 -5.20 6.09 -20.26
N LYS A 47 -6.32 5.40 -20.02
CA LYS A 47 -6.37 4.17 -19.21
C LYS A 47 -5.47 3.06 -19.71
N LEU A 48 -5.45 2.83 -21.03
CA LEU A 48 -4.64 1.77 -21.64
C LEU A 48 -3.15 1.99 -21.43
N THR A 49 -2.64 3.20 -21.70
CA THR A 49 -1.23 3.54 -21.48
C THR A 49 -0.84 3.38 -20.00
N LEU A 50 -1.69 3.86 -19.09
CA LEU A 50 -1.44 3.73 -17.66
C LEU A 50 -1.39 2.27 -17.22
N PHE A 51 -2.34 1.44 -17.69
CA PHE A 51 -2.35 0.02 -17.42
C PHE A 51 -1.10 -0.67 -17.94
N LEU A 52 -0.71 -0.41 -19.20
CA LEU A 52 0.49 -1.00 -19.79
C LEU A 52 1.75 -0.64 -19.00
N VAL A 53 1.93 0.63 -18.61
CA VAL A 53 3.09 1.08 -17.82
C VAL A 53 3.09 0.46 -16.43
N ALA A 54 1.94 0.46 -15.73
CA ALA A 54 1.85 -0.13 -14.40
C ALA A 54 2.08 -1.65 -14.45
N PHE A 55 1.51 -2.33 -15.44
CA PHE A 55 1.67 -3.76 -15.65
C PHE A 55 3.12 -4.12 -15.94
N THR A 56 3.78 -3.43 -16.88
CA THR A 56 5.18 -3.72 -17.22
C THR A 56 6.12 -3.52 -16.04
N LEU A 57 5.97 -2.41 -15.30
CA LEU A 57 6.76 -2.14 -14.09
C LEU A 57 6.51 -3.18 -13.01
N PHE A 58 5.26 -3.55 -12.78
CA PHE A 58 4.91 -4.58 -11.80
C PHE A 58 5.49 -5.94 -12.18
N THR A 59 5.29 -6.39 -13.42
CA THR A 59 5.83 -7.68 -13.89
C THR A 59 7.35 -7.72 -13.82
N LEU A 60 8.02 -6.62 -14.20
CA LEU A 60 9.48 -6.53 -14.14
C LEU A 60 9.98 -6.69 -12.70
N MET A 61 9.34 -6.00 -11.75
CA MET A 61 9.73 -6.08 -10.33
C MET A 61 9.43 -7.45 -9.71
N VAL A 62 8.33 -8.10 -10.09
CA VAL A 62 8.04 -9.48 -9.67
C VAL A 62 9.10 -10.45 -10.19
N VAL A 63 9.49 -10.33 -11.47
CA VAL A 63 10.55 -11.18 -12.05
C VAL A 63 11.87 -10.98 -11.31
N ILE A 64 12.30 -9.74 -11.12
CA ILE A 64 13.52 -9.42 -10.36
C ILE A 64 13.45 -10.00 -8.95
N HIS A 65 12.32 -9.83 -8.26
CA HIS A 65 12.12 -10.34 -6.90
C HIS A 65 12.27 -11.87 -6.85
N VAL A 66 11.61 -12.59 -7.77
CA VAL A 66 11.68 -14.05 -7.83
C VAL A 66 13.08 -14.52 -8.22
N GLU A 67 13.73 -13.88 -9.20
CA GLU A 67 15.11 -14.22 -9.58
C GLU A 67 16.08 -14.09 -8.39
N LEU A 68 16.00 -12.99 -7.64
CA LEU A 68 16.81 -12.79 -6.44
C LEU A 68 16.50 -13.85 -5.37
N ASP A 69 15.22 -14.11 -5.08
CA ASP A 69 14.81 -15.16 -4.15
C ASP A 69 15.40 -16.52 -4.55
N THR A 70 15.29 -16.89 -5.83
CA THR A 70 15.79 -18.17 -6.33
C THR A 70 17.32 -18.28 -6.27
N LEU A 71 18.02 -17.19 -6.60
CA LEU A 71 19.48 -17.14 -6.63
C LEU A 71 20.06 -17.26 -5.22
N PHE A 72 19.51 -16.53 -4.25
CA PHE A 72 20.00 -16.55 -2.87
C PHE A 72 19.55 -17.79 -2.10
N HIS A 73 18.38 -18.35 -2.42
CA HIS A 73 17.90 -19.57 -1.77
C HIS A 73 18.53 -20.85 -2.36
N GLY A 74 18.96 -20.83 -3.62
CA GLY A 74 19.52 -22.01 -4.32
C GLY A 74 18.46 -22.98 -4.87
N SER A 75 17.18 -22.64 -4.79
CA SER A 75 16.08 -23.37 -5.43
C SER A 75 14.99 -22.41 -5.86
N PHE A 76 14.07 -22.84 -6.72
CA PHE A 76 12.92 -22.00 -7.08
C PHE A 76 12.07 -21.69 -5.84
N LEU A 77 12.07 -20.42 -5.44
CA LEU A 77 11.37 -19.91 -4.27
C LEU A 77 10.70 -18.59 -4.62
N ILE A 78 9.46 -18.43 -4.16
CA ILE A 78 8.76 -17.15 -4.17
C ILE A 78 8.48 -16.81 -2.71
N SER A 79 9.38 -16.06 -2.08
CA SER A 79 9.35 -15.80 -0.64
C SER A 79 8.06 -15.10 -0.22
N ALA A 80 7.52 -14.22 -1.06
CA ALA A 80 6.26 -13.53 -0.85
C ALA A 80 5.06 -14.49 -0.72
N LEU A 81 5.03 -15.55 -1.53
CA LEU A 81 3.95 -16.54 -1.49
C LEU A 81 4.07 -17.46 -0.27
N GLU A 82 5.29 -17.88 0.07
CA GLU A 82 5.51 -18.66 1.29
C GLU A 82 5.19 -17.83 2.54
N PHE A 83 5.57 -16.55 2.58
CA PHE A 83 5.17 -15.62 3.63
C PHE A 83 3.64 -15.55 3.77
N PHE A 84 2.91 -15.41 2.65
CA PHE A 84 1.45 -15.38 2.66
C PHE A 84 0.86 -16.68 3.22
N LYS A 85 1.32 -17.84 2.74
CA LYS A 85 0.84 -19.15 3.22
C LYS A 85 1.07 -19.31 4.73
N VAL A 86 2.27 -18.98 5.19
CA VAL A 86 2.71 -19.20 6.57
C VAL A 86 2.02 -18.23 7.53
N ASN A 87 1.96 -16.94 7.18
CA ASN A 87 1.43 -15.92 8.10
C ASN A 87 -0.09 -15.78 8.05
N ILE A 88 -0.68 -15.87 6.86
CA ILE A 88 -2.10 -15.58 6.65
C ILE A 88 -2.92 -16.87 6.64
N LEU A 89 -2.51 -17.91 5.90
CA LEU A 89 -3.28 -19.16 5.83
C LEU A 89 -3.07 -20.05 7.06
N ARG A 90 -1.82 -20.18 7.54
CA ARG A 90 -1.50 -20.98 8.74
C ARG A 90 -1.59 -20.17 10.04
N GLY A 91 -1.81 -18.86 9.95
CA GLY A 91 -2.04 -18.01 11.11
C GLY A 91 -0.87 -17.90 12.07
N LEU A 92 0.38 -18.09 11.63
CA LEU A 92 1.54 -18.09 12.53
C LEU A 92 1.68 -16.82 13.37
N GLY A 93 1.18 -15.69 12.87
CA GLY A 93 1.16 -14.43 13.62
C GLY A 93 0.36 -14.52 14.93
N SER A 94 -0.69 -15.33 15.02
CA SER A 94 -1.52 -15.41 16.24
C SER A 94 -0.79 -16.04 17.43
N PHE A 95 0.29 -16.80 17.20
CA PHE A 95 1.11 -17.34 18.28
C PHE A 95 1.83 -16.23 19.07
N TYR A 96 2.08 -15.08 18.45
CA TYR A 96 2.74 -13.92 19.08
C TYR A 96 1.77 -12.99 19.81
N GLY A 97 0.51 -13.41 19.96
CA GLY A 97 -0.56 -12.61 20.57
C GLY A 97 -1.52 -12.04 19.53
N THR A 98 -2.72 -11.73 19.99
CA THR A 98 -3.81 -11.22 19.15
C THR A 98 -4.38 -9.94 19.73
N HIS A 99 -4.89 -9.10 18.84
CA HIS A 99 -5.53 -7.85 19.20
C HIS A 99 -6.88 -7.71 18.49
N PRO A 100 -7.87 -7.04 19.11
CA PRO A 100 -9.15 -6.76 18.47
C PRO A 100 -8.99 -6.06 17.12
N TRP A 101 -9.95 -6.22 16.22
CA TRP A 101 -9.90 -5.62 14.88
C TRP A 101 -9.74 -4.09 14.94
N PHE A 102 -10.35 -3.42 15.91
CA PHE A 102 -10.30 -1.97 16.07
C PHE A 102 -8.98 -1.43 16.65
N TRP A 103 -8.01 -2.30 16.98
CA TRP A 103 -6.78 -1.91 17.66
C TRP A 103 -5.96 -0.88 16.87
N TYR A 104 -5.85 -1.02 15.55
CA TYR A 104 -5.15 -0.01 14.74
C TYR A 104 -5.84 1.36 14.77
N PHE A 105 -7.17 1.40 14.88
CA PHE A 105 -7.92 2.66 14.94
C PHE A 105 -7.79 3.35 16.30
N LEU A 106 -7.89 2.61 17.41
CA LEU A 106 -7.94 3.18 18.75
C LEU A 106 -6.58 3.26 19.45
N VAL A 107 -5.63 2.41 19.06
CA VAL A 107 -4.30 2.34 19.68
C VAL A 107 -3.23 2.68 18.64
N GLY A 108 -3.21 1.96 17.51
CA GLY A 108 -2.20 2.13 16.46
C GLY A 108 -2.04 3.57 15.98
N LEU A 109 -3.08 4.12 15.37
CA LEU A 109 -3.07 5.47 14.80
C LEU A 109 -2.83 6.56 15.86
N PRO A 110 -3.52 6.59 17.02
CA PRO A 110 -3.24 7.58 18.05
C PRO A 110 -1.80 7.55 18.56
N THR A 111 -1.22 6.35 18.75
CA THR A 111 0.16 6.21 19.20
C THR A 111 1.15 6.67 18.14
N LEU A 112 0.95 6.35 16.85
CA LEU A 112 1.84 6.79 15.77
C LEU A 112 1.74 8.29 15.49
N LEU A 113 0.53 8.86 15.48
CA LEU A 113 0.34 10.29 15.24
C LEU A 113 0.81 11.13 16.43
N GLY A 114 0.71 10.60 17.65
CA GLY A 114 1.12 11.27 18.87
C GLY A 114 0.50 12.68 18.98
N PRO A 115 1.29 13.74 19.20
CA PRO A 115 0.77 15.11 19.28
C PRO A 115 0.05 15.61 18.02
N HIS A 116 0.38 15.06 16.85
CA HIS A 116 -0.25 15.44 15.58
C HIS A 116 -1.69 14.93 15.45
N LEU A 117 -2.15 14.04 16.33
CA LEU A 117 -3.53 13.56 16.36
C LEU A 117 -4.53 14.71 16.52
N VAL A 118 -4.24 15.66 17.42
CA VAL A 118 -5.13 16.80 17.71
C VAL A 118 -5.33 17.69 16.47
N PRO A 119 -4.27 18.25 15.83
CA PRO A 119 -4.46 19.05 14.62
C PRO A 119 -5.04 18.24 13.46
N PHE A 120 -4.72 16.95 13.34
CA PHE A 120 -5.33 16.09 12.33
C PHE A 120 -6.85 16.02 12.51
N LEU A 121 -7.33 15.72 13.72
CA LEU A 121 -8.76 15.65 14.03
C LEU A 121 -9.46 17.01 13.84
N MET A 122 -8.84 18.11 14.26
CA MET A 122 -9.38 19.45 14.06
C MET A 122 -9.51 19.83 12.59
N SER A 123 -8.60 19.33 11.73
CA SER A 123 -8.60 19.65 10.31
C SER A 123 -9.57 18.81 9.47
N LEU A 124 -10.13 17.72 10.01
CA LEU A 124 -10.91 16.71 9.27
C LEU A 124 -12.11 17.32 8.50
N GLY A 125 -12.74 18.36 9.05
CA GLY A 125 -13.84 19.08 8.41
C GLY A 125 -13.43 20.05 7.28
N SER A 126 -12.14 20.39 7.20
CA SER A 126 -11.60 21.39 6.27
C SER A 126 -10.67 20.79 5.21
N ILE A 127 -10.60 19.45 5.09
CA ILE A 127 -9.69 18.80 4.17
C ILE A 127 -10.14 18.99 2.72
N PRO A 128 -9.29 19.58 1.84
CA PRO A 128 -9.62 19.76 0.43
C PRO A 128 -9.80 18.41 -0.27
N ARG A 129 -10.72 18.37 -1.25
CA ARG A 129 -11.03 17.15 -2.02
C ARG A 129 -9.82 16.53 -2.73
N SER A 130 -8.79 17.32 -3.03
CA SER A 130 -7.54 16.83 -3.61
C SER A 130 -6.77 15.85 -2.71
N ILE A 131 -6.98 15.89 -1.39
CA ILE A 131 -6.30 15.03 -0.41
C ILE A 131 -7.10 13.74 -0.13
N TRP A 132 -8.36 13.68 -0.55
CA TRP A 132 -9.23 12.52 -0.29
C TRP A 132 -8.66 11.17 -0.77
N PRO A 133 -7.94 11.07 -1.91
CA PRO A 133 -7.31 9.81 -2.31
C PRO A 133 -6.27 9.31 -1.30
N LEU A 134 -5.54 10.22 -0.63
CA LEU A 134 -4.57 9.88 0.41
C LEU A 134 -5.27 9.41 1.69
N LEU A 135 -6.35 10.08 2.10
CA LEU A 135 -7.17 9.63 3.23
C LEU A 135 -7.79 8.26 2.97
N ALA A 136 -8.30 8.04 1.76
CA ALA A 136 -8.83 6.75 1.34
C ALA A 136 -7.75 5.67 1.38
N THR A 137 -6.50 6.02 1.02
CA THR A 137 -5.36 5.10 1.11
C THR A 137 -5.04 4.71 2.54
N ILE A 138 -5.00 5.67 3.47
CA ILE A 138 -4.80 5.41 4.90
C ILE A 138 -5.93 4.54 5.44
N LEU A 139 -7.17 4.89 5.15
CA LEU A 139 -8.32 4.12 5.64
C LEU A 139 -8.30 2.69 5.10
N PHE A 140 -8.05 2.53 3.79
CA PHE A 140 -7.96 1.22 3.16
C PHE A 140 -6.85 0.36 3.78
N SER A 141 -5.65 0.92 3.96
CA SER A 141 -4.54 0.16 4.54
C SER A 141 -4.83 -0.26 5.98
N VAL A 142 -5.37 0.65 6.81
CA VAL A 142 -5.75 0.36 8.19
C VAL A 142 -6.81 -0.75 8.24
N VAL A 143 -7.82 -0.70 7.37
CA VAL A 143 -8.86 -1.74 7.28
C VAL A 143 -8.26 -3.08 6.89
N CYS A 144 -7.43 -3.14 5.84
CA CYS A 144 -6.78 -4.37 5.40
C CYS A 144 -5.91 -4.98 6.51
N LEU A 145 -5.11 -4.16 7.19
CA LEU A 145 -4.27 -4.62 8.30
C LEU A 145 -5.09 -5.05 9.53
N SER A 146 -6.26 -4.43 9.75
CA SER A 146 -7.14 -4.74 10.88
C SER A 146 -7.78 -6.13 10.81
N VAL A 147 -7.89 -6.71 9.61
CA VAL A 147 -8.37 -8.08 9.38
C VAL A 147 -7.43 -9.11 10.00
N LEU A 148 -6.12 -8.82 10.07
CA LEU A 148 -5.16 -9.77 10.62
C LEU A 148 -5.28 -9.84 12.16
N PRO A 149 -5.26 -11.05 12.74
CA PRO A 149 -5.42 -11.22 14.20
C PRO A 149 -4.22 -10.65 14.97
N HIS A 150 -3.02 -10.82 14.43
CA HIS A 150 -1.79 -10.26 14.97
C HIS A 150 -1.57 -8.84 14.44
N LYS A 151 -1.19 -7.91 15.32
CA LYS A 151 -1.03 -6.49 15.01
C LYS A 151 0.22 -5.97 15.68
N GLU A 152 0.96 -5.15 14.94
CA GLU A 152 2.17 -4.48 15.42
C GLU A 152 2.24 -3.07 14.85
N PHE A 153 2.87 -2.16 15.59
CA PHE A 153 3.04 -0.76 15.17
C PHE A 153 3.87 -0.63 13.87
N ARG A 154 4.87 -1.49 13.65
CA ARG A 154 5.74 -1.44 12.45
C ARG A 154 5.04 -1.80 11.13
N PHE A 155 3.82 -2.32 11.18
CA PHE A 155 3.03 -2.61 9.98
C PHE A 155 2.16 -1.42 9.57
N LEU A 156 1.90 -0.49 10.50
CA LEU A 156 1.17 0.75 10.27
C LEU A 156 2.11 1.83 9.73
#